data_AF-W4MAH1-F1
#
_entry.id   AF-W4MAH1-F1
#
_cell.length_a   1.000
_cell.length_b   1.000
_cell.length_c   1.000
_cell.angle_alpha   90.00
_cell.angle_beta   90.00
_cell.angle_gamma   90.00
#
_symmetry.space_group_name_H-M   'P 1'
#
loop_
_entity.id
_entity.type
_entity.pdbx_description
1 polymer ?
#
loop_
_entity_poly.entity_id
_entity_poly.type
_entity_poly.pdbx_seq_one_letter_code
_entity_poly.pdbx_strand_id
1 'polypeptide(L)'
;MSKKTIAERATEALAYTDQLADSGHYNWVEANNALFGPGGQITTLFPTREDRIAFSQTDAYKTISKRLESLPKPPLQSETSPLRSPDDVNGAILLRLPKSLHAALFAEAEAEGVSLNQLCLSKLMIQLRALVE
;
A
#
# COMPACT_ATOMS: atom_id res chain seq x y z
N MET A 1 -1.64 -14.29 -28.45
CA MET A 1 -0.40 -13.74 -27.84
C MET A 1 -0.13 -14.53 -26.58
N SER A 2 1.02 -15.19 -26.48
CA SER A 2 1.35 -16.04 -25.33
C SER A 2 1.28 -15.18 -24.06
N LYS A 3 0.36 -15.50 -23.14
CA LYS A 3 0.20 -14.74 -21.89
C LYS A 3 1.43 -15.06 -21.02
N LYS A 4 2.27 -14.06 -20.76
CA LYS A 4 3.40 -14.15 -19.82
C LYS A 4 2.94 -14.82 -18.52
N THR A 5 3.74 -15.74 -18.02
CA THR A 5 3.50 -16.43 -16.74
C THR A 5 3.55 -15.46 -15.56
N ILE A 6 3.06 -15.89 -14.39
CA ILE A 6 3.19 -15.09 -13.15
C ILE A 6 4.66 -14.81 -12.84
N ALA A 7 5.55 -15.79 -13.03
CA ALA A 7 6.97 -15.64 -12.75
C ALA A 7 7.62 -14.59 -13.65
N GLU A 8 7.35 -14.60 -14.95
CA GLU A 8 7.90 -13.61 -15.89
C GLU A 8 7.41 -12.19 -15.59
N ARG A 9 6.11 -12.05 -15.28
CA ARG A 9 5.54 -10.77 -14.85
C ARG A 9 6.12 -10.31 -13.50
N ALA A 10 6.41 -11.23 -12.60
CA ALA A 10 7.00 -10.90 -11.29
C ALA A 10 8.45 -10.41 -11.43
N THR A 11 9.22 -11.00 -12.34
CA THR A 11 10.56 -10.52 -12.69
C THR A 11 10.52 -9.11 -13.29
N GLU A 12 9.54 -8.83 -14.15
CA GLU A 12 9.33 -7.50 -14.72
C GLU A 12 8.97 -6.45 -13.66
N ALA A 13 8.10 -6.81 -12.71
CA ALA A 13 7.76 -5.95 -11.58
C ALA A 13 8.98 -5.65 -10.68
N LEU A 14 9.84 -6.66 -10.46
CA LEU A 14 11.06 -6.48 -9.66
C LEU A 14 12.05 -5.56 -10.38
N ALA A 15 12.29 -5.76 -11.67
CA ALA A 15 13.19 -4.90 -12.45
C ALA A 15 12.75 -3.43 -12.44
N TYR A 16 11.44 -3.17 -12.55
CA TYR A 16 10.91 -1.81 -12.45
C TYR A 16 11.04 -1.24 -11.02
N THR A 17 10.84 -2.07 -9.99
CA THR A 17 11.07 -1.66 -8.60
C THR A 17 12.53 -1.27 -8.35
N ASP A 18 13.47 -2.05 -8.86
CA ASP A 18 14.90 -1.76 -8.74
C ASP A 18 15.26 -0.46 -9.48
N GLN A 19 14.70 -0.24 -10.67
CA GLN A 19 14.87 1.03 -11.40
C GLN A 19 14.38 2.24 -10.59
N LEU A 20 13.20 2.14 -9.95
CA LEU A 20 12.68 3.22 -9.11
C LEU A 20 13.59 3.46 -7.91
N ALA A 21 14.01 2.39 -7.23
CA ALA A 21 14.85 2.49 -6.04
C ALA A 21 16.25 3.04 -6.34
N ASP A 22 16.87 2.58 -7.42
CA ASP A 22 18.24 2.94 -7.80
C ASP A 22 18.34 4.35 -8.38
N SER A 23 17.24 4.90 -8.89
CA SER A 23 17.21 6.29 -9.34
C SER A 23 17.47 7.28 -8.20
N GLY A 24 17.19 6.92 -6.95
CA GLY A 24 17.36 7.78 -5.77
C GLY A 24 16.40 8.98 -5.70
N HIS A 25 15.49 9.11 -6.67
CA HIS A 25 14.58 10.25 -6.80
C HIS A 25 13.22 10.03 -6.12
N TYR A 26 12.90 8.78 -5.78
CA TYR A 26 11.60 8.40 -5.24
C TYR A 26 11.69 8.12 -3.75
N ASN A 27 10.76 8.69 -2.99
CA ASN A 27 10.48 8.25 -1.64
C ASN A 27 9.54 7.01 -1.64
N TRP A 28 9.37 6.40 -0.47
CA TRP A 28 8.55 5.19 -0.30
C TRP A 28 7.12 5.34 -0.85
N VAL A 29 6.49 6.50 -0.71
CA VAL A 29 5.12 6.75 -1.16
C VAL A 29 5.07 6.83 -2.68
N GLU A 30 5.96 7.61 -3.30
CA GLU A 30 5.98 7.79 -4.75
C GLU A 30 6.28 6.46 -5.46
N ALA A 31 7.21 5.66 -4.92
CA ALA A 31 7.49 4.33 -5.44
C ALA A 31 6.31 3.36 -5.25
N ASN A 32 5.60 3.41 -4.11
CA ASN A 32 4.40 2.61 -3.91
C ASN A 32 3.29 2.98 -4.90
N ASN A 33 3.09 4.27 -5.15
CA ASN A 33 2.08 4.75 -6.09
C ASN A 33 2.41 4.31 -7.53
N ALA A 34 3.67 4.42 -7.94
CA ALA A 34 4.11 3.96 -9.27
C ALA A 34 3.94 2.44 -9.47
N LEU A 35 4.02 1.65 -8.40
CA LEU A 35 3.87 0.20 -8.47
C LEU A 35 2.42 -0.25 -8.30
N PHE A 36 1.77 0.14 -7.22
CA PHE A 36 0.48 -0.39 -6.77
C PHE A 36 -0.69 0.57 -6.94
N GLY A 37 -0.44 1.83 -7.31
CA GLY A 37 -1.48 2.82 -7.55
C GLY A 37 -2.35 2.47 -8.76
N PRO A 38 -3.45 3.22 -8.99
CA PRO A 38 -4.23 3.13 -10.22
C PRO A 38 -3.32 3.37 -11.44
N GLY A 39 -3.28 2.42 -12.38
CA GLY A 39 -2.37 2.47 -13.53
C GLY A 39 -0.90 2.15 -13.22
N GLY A 40 -0.56 1.80 -11.97
CA GLY A 40 0.78 1.38 -11.57
C GLY A 40 1.21 0.06 -12.22
N GLN A 41 2.52 -0.20 -12.22
CA GLN A 41 3.11 -1.34 -12.93
C GLN A 41 2.56 -2.69 -12.45
N ILE A 42 2.43 -2.91 -11.14
CA ILE A 42 1.89 -4.16 -10.57
C ILE A 42 0.39 -4.26 -10.83
N THR A 43 -0.35 -3.15 -10.73
CA THR A 43 -1.79 -3.11 -11.06
C THR A 43 -2.04 -3.49 -12.53
N THR A 44 -1.15 -3.06 -13.42
CA THR A 44 -1.21 -3.36 -14.87
C THR A 44 -0.80 -4.80 -15.18
N LEU A 45 0.28 -5.28 -14.55
CA LEU A 45 0.77 -6.64 -14.76
C LEU A 45 -0.16 -7.70 -14.14
N PHE A 46 -0.84 -7.40 -13.05
CA PHE A 46 -1.69 -8.34 -12.31
C PHE A 46 -3.13 -7.78 -12.14
N PRO A 47 -3.91 -7.76 -13.24
CA PRO A 47 -5.21 -7.07 -13.26
C PRO A 47 -6.30 -7.82 -12.49
N THR A 48 -6.19 -9.14 -12.32
CA THR A 48 -7.19 -9.95 -11.60
C THR A 48 -6.79 -10.20 -10.15
N ARG A 49 -7.78 -10.53 -9.32
CA ARG A 49 -7.55 -10.86 -7.91
C ARG A 49 -6.68 -12.11 -7.77
N GLU A 50 -6.93 -13.12 -8.60
CA GLU A 50 -6.18 -14.37 -8.62
C GLU A 50 -4.71 -14.14 -9.00
N ASP A 51 -4.46 -13.29 -10.00
CA ASP A 51 -3.10 -12.91 -10.41
C ASP A 51 -2.35 -12.21 -9.27
N ARG A 52 -3.00 -11.29 -8.55
CA ARG A 52 -2.39 -10.59 -7.40
C ARG A 52 -2.10 -11.53 -6.24
N ILE A 53 -3.01 -12.46 -5.94
CA ILE A 53 -2.79 -13.49 -4.91
C ILE A 53 -1.58 -14.35 -5.29
N ALA A 54 -1.54 -14.86 -6.51
CA ALA A 54 -0.41 -15.67 -6.99
C ALA A 54 0.92 -14.89 -6.96
N PHE A 55 0.91 -13.63 -7.39
CA PHE A 55 2.08 -12.75 -7.33
C PHE A 55 2.56 -12.51 -5.89
N SER A 56 1.66 -12.25 -4.95
CA SER A 56 2.01 -11.98 -3.54
C SER A 56 2.74 -13.14 -2.86
N GLN A 57 2.61 -14.36 -3.38
CA GLN A 57 3.27 -15.56 -2.88
C GLN A 57 4.67 -15.78 -3.47
N THR A 58 5.05 -15.00 -4.48
CA THR A 58 6.37 -15.15 -5.14
C THR A 58 7.50 -14.56 -4.30
N ASP A 59 8.72 -15.06 -4.50
CA ASP A 59 9.90 -14.47 -3.86
C ASP A 59 10.21 -13.08 -4.40
N ALA A 60 9.88 -12.80 -5.65
CA ALA A 60 9.98 -11.45 -6.23
C ALA A 60 9.15 -10.44 -5.43
N TYR A 61 7.93 -10.78 -5.01
CA TYR A 61 7.11 -9.91 -4.17
C TYR A 61 7.76 -9.60 -2.81
N LYS A 62 8.38 -10.62 -2.18
CA LYS A 62 9.13 -10.43 -0.92
C LYS A 62 10.31 -9.48 -1.13
N THR A 63 11.03 -9.63 -2.23
CA THR A 63 12.17 -8.77 -2.58
C THR A 63 11.72 -7.33 -2.86
N ILE A 64 10.65 -7.16 -3.65
CA ILE A 64 10.04 -5.84 -3.93
C ILE A 64 9.66 -5.15 -2.63
N SER A 65 8.98 -5.87 -1.72
CA SER A 65 8.55 -5.32 -0.43
C SER A 65 9.74 -4.81 0.40
N LYS A 66 10.80 -5.64 0.53
CA LYS A 66 12.04 -5.24 1.22
C LYS A 66 12.73 -4.06 0.55
N ARG A 67 12.72 -4.00 -0.78
CA ARG A 67 13.34 -2.90 -1.54
C ARG A 67 12.61 -1.60 -1.27
N LEU A 68 11.28 -1.62 -1.30
CA LEU A 68 10.47 -0.45 -0.99
C LEU A 68 10.67 0.02 0.45
N GLU A 69 10.68 -0.88 1.43
CA GLU A 69 10.93 -0.53 2.83
C GLU A 69 12.28 0.19 3.07
N SER A 70 13.26 -0.03 2.19
CA SER A 70 14.56 0.65 2.25
C SER A 70 14.56 2.09 1.73
N LEU A 71 13.47 2.54 1.08
CA LEU A 71 13.36 3.88 0.53
C LEU A 71 13.11 4.95 1.61
N PRO A 72 13.50 6.21 1.36
CA PRO A 72 13.24 7.31 2.27
C PRO A 72 11.74 7.45 2.55
N LYS A 73 11.35 7.60 3.82
CA LYS A 73 9.97 7.92 4.19
C LYS A 73 9.76 9.43 4.06
N PRO A 74 8.63 9.90 3.50
CA PRO A 74 8.37 11.33 3.45
C PRO A 74 8.23 11.91 4.86
N PRO A 75 8.59 13.18 5.07
CA PRO A 75 8.41 13.84 6.36
C PRO A 75 6.91 13.92 6.71
N LEU A 76 6.58 13.67 7.97
CA LEU A 76 5.23 13.84 8.49
C LEU A 76 4.82 15.32 8.35
N GLN A 77 3.85 15.62 7.50
CA GLN A 77 3.34 16.99 7.32
C GLN A 77 2.29 17.33 8.39
N SER A 78 2.29 18.60 8.85
CA SER A 78 1.45 19.07 9.96
C SER A 78 -0.04 19.21 9.61
N GLU A 79 -0.88 19.18 10.64
CA GLU A 79 -2.35 19.02 10.60
C GLU A 79 -3.17 20.15 9.95
N THR A 80 -2.55 21.17 9.34
CA THR A 80 -3.25 22.40 8.93
C THR A 80 -3.48 22.55 7.43
N SER A 81 -3.21 21.52 6.61
CA SER A 81 -3.41 21.69 5.17
C SER A 81 -4.88 21.49 4.77
N PRO A 82 -5.50 22.45 4.04
CA PRO A 82 -6.81 22.22 3.43
C PRO A 82 -6.70 21.08 2.40
N LEU A 83 -7.83 20.36 2.24
CA LEU A 83 -8.00 19.19 1.36
C LEU A 83 -7.24 19.37 0.05
N ARG A 84 -6.19 18.55 -0.13
CA ARG A 84 -5.30 18.60 -1.29
C ARG A 84 -5.78 17.66 -2.39
N SER A 85 -5.34 17.95 -3.61
CA SER A 85 -5.58 17.22 -4.85
C SER A 85 -5.31 15.70 -4.71
N PRO A 86 -5.89 14.84 -5.56
CA PRO A 86 -5.61 13.39 -5.57
C PRO A 86 -4.13 13.01 -5.73
N ASP A 87 -3.28 13.96 -6.13
CA ASP A 87 -1.85 13.79 -6.33
C ASP A 87 -1.01 14.03 -5.05
N ASP A 88 -1.63 14.49 -3.96
CA ASP A 88 -1.00 14.87 -2.68
C ASP A 88 -1.24 13.85 -1.54
N VAL A 89 -1.75 12.66 -1.86
CA VAL A 89 -2.07 11.62 -0.85
C VAL A 89 -0.79 10.95 -0.35
N ASN A 90 -0.37 11.28 0.87
CA ASN A 90 0.81 10.70 1.53
C ASN A 90 0.52 9.42 2.34
N GLY A 91 -0.73 8.93 2.30
CA GLY A 91 -1.18 7.73 3.02
C GLY A 91 -1.42 7.92 4.53
N ALA A 92 -1.14 9.11 5.09
CA ALA A 92 -1.43 9.42 6.48
C ALA A 92 -2.83 10.06 6.59
N ILE A 93 -3.67 9.47 7.45
CA ILE A 93 -4.97 10.03 7.80
C ILE A 93 -4.94 10.37 9.28
N LEU A 94 -5.10 11.65 9.57
CA LEU A 94 -5.34 12.11 10.94
C LEU A 94 -6.84 12.32 11.13
N LEU A 95 -7.40 11.67 12.14
CA LEU A 95 -8.80 11.78 12.49
C LEU A 95 -8.97 12.27 13.93
N ARG A 96 -9.91 13.20 14.13
CA ARG A 96 -10.43 13.50 15.47
C ARG A 96 -11.61 12.57 15.74
N LEU A 97 -11.48 11.75 16.78
CA LEU A 97 -12.51 10.80 17.20
C LEU A 97 -13.08 11.17 18.58
N PRO A 98 -14.37 10.89 18.85
CA PRO A 98 -14.88 10.89 20.21
C PRO A 98 -14.04 9.95 21.10
N LYS A 99 -13.76 10.36 22.35
CA LYS A 99 -12.91 9.59 23.27
C LYS A 99 -13.42 8.15 23.48
N SER A 100 -14.74 7.98 23.54
CA SER A 100 -15.38 6.66 23.69
C SER A 100 -15.10 5.74 22.48
N LEU A 101 -15.14 6.27 21.27
CA LEU A 101 -14.85 5.51 20.05
C LEU A 101 -13.38 5.12 19.98
N HIS A 102 -12.47 6.05 20.29
CA HIS A 102 -11.04 5.75 20.36
C HIS A 102 -10.73 4.66 21.41
N ALA A 103 -11.34 4.75 22.59
CA ALA A 103 -11.15 3.75 23.66
C ALA A 103 -11.66 2.36 23.24
N ALA A 104 -12.80 2.30 22.54
CA ALA A 104 -13.35 1.04 22.03
C ALA A 104 -12.41 0.38 21.00
N LEU A 105 -11.89 1.15 20.03
CA LEU A 105 -10.94 0.66 19.04
C LEU A 105 -9.63 0.20 19.69
N PHE A 106 -9.15 0.92 20.71
CA PHE A 106 -7.96 0.54 21.44
C PHE A 106 -8.13 -0.80 22.19
N ALA A 107 -9.22 -0.96 22.93
CA ALA A 107 -9.51 -2.19 23.66
C ALA A 107 -9.66 -3.41 22.74
N GLU A 108 -10.28 -3.22 21.57
CA GLU A 108 -10.39 -4.28 20.56
C GLU A 108 -9.02 -4.65 19.97
N ALA A 109 -8.15 -3.66 19.69
CA ALA A 109 -6.81 -3.93 19.20
C ALA A 109 -5.96 -4.71 20.21
N GLU A 110 -6.06 -4.39 21.51
CA GLU A 110 -5.43 -5.17 22.58
C GLU A 110 -5.96 -6.60 22.64
N ALA A 111 -7.28 -6.79 22.55
CA ALA A 111 -7.90 -8.12 22.58
C ALA A 111 -7.47 -9.00 21.39
N GLU A 112 -7.26 -8.39 20.22
CA GLU A 112 -6.78 -9.08 19.02
C GLU A 112 -5.23 -9.20 18.94
N GLY A 113 -4.50 -8.56 19.86
CA GLY A 113 -3.03 -8.59 19.89
C GLY A 113 -2.38 -7.85 18.72
N VAL A 114 -3.06 -6.85 18.16
CA VAL A 114 -2.57 -6.04 17.02
C VAL A 114 -2.41 -4.57 17.41
N SER A 115 -1.68 -3.81 16.60
CA SER A 115 -1.64 -2.36 16.79
C SER A 115 -2.97 -1.72 16.40
N LEU A 116 -3.31 -0.59 17.04
CA LEU A 116 -4.49 0.20 16.70
C LEU A 116 -4.55 0.57 15.21
N ASN A 117 -3.39 0.88 14.60
CA ASN A 117 -3.31 1.16 13.17
C ASN A 117 -3.68 -0.05 12.30
N GLN A 118 -3.20 -1.25 12.64
CA GLN A 118 -3.54 -2.49 11.91
C GLN A 118 -5.03 -2.82 12.02
N LEU A 119 -5.63 -2.65 13.21
CA LEU A 119 -7.07 -2.81 13.40
C LEU A 119 -7.85 -1.82 12.52
N CYS A 120 -7.50 -0.53 12.59
CA CYS A 120 -8.16 0.51 11.80
C CYS A 120 -8.05 0.27 10.29
N LEU A 121 -6.86 -0.10 9.79
CA LEU A 121 -6.67 -0.46 8.38
C LEU A 121 -7.53 -1.66 7.98
N SER A 122 -7.58 -2.70 8.80
CA SER A 122 -8.39 -3.90 8.53
C SER A 122 -9.87 -3.57 8.44
N LYS A 123 -10.39 -2.79 9.39
CA LYS A 123 -11.79 -2.33 9.39
C LYS A 123 -12.09 -1.44 8.19
N LEU A 124 -11.22 -0.50 7.84
CA LEU A 124 -11.39 0.37 6.66
C LEU A 124 -11.38 -0.45 5.37
N MET A 125 -10.48 -1.43 5.23
CA MET A 125 -10.44 -2.31 4.06
C MET A 125 -11.72 -3.15 3.89
N ILE A 126 -12.28 -3.67 4.98
CA ILE A 126 -13.54 -4.43 4.95
C ILE A 126 -14.69 -3.54 4.47
N GLN A 127 -14.81 -2.33 5.05
CA GLN A 127 -15.87 -1.40 4.68
C GLN A 127 -15.70 -0.89 3.24
N LEU A 128 -14.47 -0.61 2.80
CA LEU A 128 -14.21 -0.18 1.42
C LEU A 128 -14.61 -1.27 0.41
N ARG A 129 -14.42 -2.54 0.73
CA ARG A 129 -14.86 -3.66 -0.12
C ARG A 129 -16.38 -3.80 -0.15
N ALA A 130 -17.05 -3.60 0.99
CA ALA A 130 -18.50 -3.71 1.10
C ALA A 130 -19.26 -2.55 0.40
N LEU A 131 -18.62 -1.41 0.22
CA LEU A 131 -19.21 -0.23 -0.44
C LEU A 131 -19.00 -0.20 -1.97
N VAL A 132 -18.31 -1.19 -2.53
CA VAL A 132 -17.96 -1.26 -3.97
C VAL A 132 -18.71 -2.39 -4.69
N GLU A 133 -19.58 -3.12 -4.00
CA GLU A 133 -20.65 -3.96 -4.58
C GLU A 133 -21.95 -3.16 -4.73
#